data_AF-A0A955Z7J1-F1
#
_entry.id   AF-A0A955Z7J1-F1
#
_cell.length_a   1.000
_cell.length_b   1.000
_cell.length_c   1.000
_cell.angle_alpha   90.00
_cell.angle_beta   90.00
_cell.angle_gamma   90.00
#
_symmetry.space_group_name_H-M   'P 1'
#
loop_
_entity.id
_entity.type
_entity.pdbx_description
1 polymer ?
#
loop_
_entity_poly.entity_id
_entity_poly.type
_entity_poly.pdbx_seq_one_letter_code
_entity_poly.pdbx_strand_id
1 'polypeptide(L)'
;MVVWLGDAARPGAQRALDEWARARGVRLTTPDASETSRAQPSPLEVADRVEREIARAADAVSALDADGAERALARAEQALRAAPELPQAPWLLAEVQRGWAARWARVEPRDEARARLAWQAAHALDGGRVAGVGETQTAAPVEHPLTLSLGGAPASAIVRLDGVALQPSGRSGGRTTFSTRAAPGTHHVAVELRGLYALAAWVNVPAPAASAPSPTPPAASVSLELGEAASCDAESLAGATAHDGRVQVPAGASCPRWVAVVPLERPGAIGVAQCERDACGPLLEWRVRSSSTAALPPPPPHGKWPAWATWTLVGVGVAAAATTAVIASGALGERPVEQRFIAGGSRVE
;
A
#
# COMPACT_ATOMS: atom_id res chain seq x y z
N MET A 1 -13.21 0.45 -14.00
CA MET A 1 -12.32 1.02 -15.03
C MET A 1 -11.68 2.23 -14.39
N VAL A 2 -10.35 2.32 -14.39
CA VAL A 2 -9.66 3.40 -13.69
C VAL A 2 -9.74 4.69 -14.48
N VAL A 3 -9.99 5.80 -13.79
CA VAL A 3 -10.16 7.11 -14.41
C VAL A 3 -9.03 8.04 -14.02
N TRP A 4 -8.22 8.41 -15.00
CA TRP A 4 -7.36 9.55 -14.85
C TRP A 4 -8.18 10.83 -15.09
N LEU A 5 -8.17 11.71 -14.10
CA LEU A 5 -8.72 13.06 -14.18
C LEU A 5 -7.57 14.02 -14.40
N GLY A 6 -7.54 14.70 -15.54
CA GLY A 6 -6.57 15.77 -15.75
C GLY A 6 -6.72 16.91 -14.75
N ASP A 7 -5.67 17.72 -14.59
CA ASP A 7 -5.62 18.86 -13.68
C ASP A 7 -6.71 19.91 -14.02
N ALA A 8 -7.91 19.73 -13.47
CA ALA A 8 -8.83 20.78 -13.02
C ALA A 8 -10.20 20.19 -12.71
N ALA A 9 -10.60 20.20 -11.43
CA ALA A 9 -11.99 20.08 -11.02
C ALA A 9 -12.78 21.32 -11.47
N ARG A 10 -13.20 21.39 -12.74
CA ARG A 10 -14.16 22.41 -13.17
C ARG A 10 -15.55 22.06 -12.59
N PRO A 11 -16.33 23.06 -12.13
CA PRO A 11 -17.71 22.84 -11.70
C PRO A 11 -18.50 22.09 -12.78
N GLY A 12 -19.07 20.95 -12.43
CA GLY A 12 -19.87 20.11 -13.33
C GLY A 12 -19.11 19.04 -14.12
N ALA A 13 -17.77 19.02 -14.12
CA ALA A 13 -17.00 17.96 -14.78
C ALA A 13 -17.28 16.58 -14.15
N GLN A 14 -17.34 16.50 -12.82
CA GLN A 14 -17.70 15.26 -12.11
C GLN A 14 -19.09 14.76 -12.50
N ARG A 15 -20.08 15.67 -12.58
CA ARG A 15 -21.44 15.30 -13.00
C ARG A 15 -21.47 14.76 -14.43
N ALA A 16 -20.74 15.40 -15.35
CA ALA A 16 -20.60 14.95 -16.73
C ALA A 16 -19.95 13.57 -16.79
N LEU A 17 -18.94 13.33 -15.96
CA LEU A 17 -18.24 12.07 -15.86
C LEU A 17 -19.14 10.95 -15.32
N ASP A 18 -19.91 11.22 -14.26
CA ASP A 18 -20.87 10.28 -13.68
C ASP A 18 -21.99 9.93 -14.68
N GLU A 19 -22.45 10.90 -15.48
CA GLU A 19 -23.43 10.67 -16.54
C GLU A 19 -22.85 9.84 -17.69
N TRP A 20 -21.63 10.16 -18.14
CA TRP A 20 -20.91 9.37 -19.15
C TRP A 20 -20.74 7.93 -18.70
N ALA A 21 -20.34 7.72 -17.45
CA ALA A 21 -20.16 6.40 -16.85
C ALA A 21 -21.45 5.58 -16.85
N ARG A 22 -22.54 6.20 -16.38
CA ARG A 22 -23.88 5.60 -16.40
C ARG A 22 -24.34 5.26 -17.81
N ALA A 23 -24.15 6.16 -18.77
CA ALA A 23 -24.54 5.95 -20.17
C ALA A 23 -23.79 4.79 -20.85
N ARG A 24 -22.61 4.41 -20.33
CA ARG A 24 -21.81 3.29 -20.82
C ARG A 24 -21.86 2.04 -19.93
N GLY A 25 -22.63 2.07 -18.85
CA GLY A 25 -22.71 0.96 -17.90
C GLY A 25 -21.37 0.64 -17.24
N VAL A 26 -20.47 1.62 -17.14
CA VAL A 26 -19.14 1.44 -16.52
C VAL A 26 -19.12 2.03 -15.12
N ARG A 27 -18.48 1.32 -14.19
CA ARG A 27 -18.15 1.86 -12.87
C ARG A 27 -16.77 2.50 -12.95
N LEU A 28 -16.72 3.79 -12.67
CA LEU A 28 -15.48 4.52 -12.54
C LEU A 28 -14.95 4.36 -11.13
N THR A 29 -13.70 3.95 -11.05
CA THR A 29 -12.91 4.01 -9.83
C THR A 29 -11.88 5.11 -10.05
N THR A 30 -11.85 6.10 -9.15
CA THR A 30 -10.64 6.90 -9.03
C THR A 30 -9.49 5.93 -8.81
N PRO A 31 -8.35 6.05 -9.54
CA PRO A 31 -7.14 5.30 -9.22
C PRO A 31 -6.97 5.46 -7.72
N ASP A 32 -6.93 4.34 -6.99
CA ASP A 32 -6.99 4.38 -5.54
C ASP A 32 -5.97 5.41 -5.07
N ALA A 33 -6.46 6.54 -4.59
CA ALA A 33 -5.73 7.37 -3.66
C ALA A 33 -5.78 6.59 -2.35
N SER A 34 -5.14 5.42 -2.37
CA SER A 34 -4.89 4.58 -1.22
C SER A 34 -6.14 3.99 -0.54
N GLU A 35 -6.59 2.80 -0.95
CA GLU A 35 -7.03 1.78 0.02
C GLU A 35 -5.92 1.47 1.07
N THR A 36 -4.71 1.99 0.86
CA THR A 36 -3.60 2.16 1.81
C THR A 36 -3.85 3.16 2.95
N SER A 37 -5.04 3.78 3.10
CA SER A 37 -5.32 4.71 4.21
C SER A 37 -5.84 4.03 5.49
N ARG A 38 -5.41 2.81 5.80
CA ARG A 38 -4.97 2.57 7.18
C ARG A 38 -3.55 3.06 7.18
N ALA A 39 -3.26 4.18 7.87
CA ALA A 39 -1.93 4.76 7.96
C ALA A 39 -0.89 3.65 8.13
N GLN A 40 -0.28 3.23 7.01
CA GLN A 40 0.81 2.28 7.07
C GLN A 40 1.93 3.05 7.78
N PRO A 41 2.52 2.47 8.83
CA PRO A 41 3.63 3.12 9.49
C PRO A 41 4.67 3.46 8.44
N SER A 42 5.24 4.67 8.53
CA SER A 42 6.28 5.06 7.58
C SER A 42 7.44 4.06 7.67
N PRO A 43 8.19 3.83 6.57
CA PRO A 43 9.38 2.99 6.59
C PRO A 43 10.34 3.31 7.75
N LEU A 44 10.49 4.60 8.09
CA LEU A 44 11.31 5.06 9.21
C LEU A 44 10.75 4.61 10.56
N GLU A 45 9.44 4.71 10.78
CA GLU A 45 8.79 4.24 12.02
C GLU A 45 8.94 2.72 12.21
N VAL A 46 8.89 1.95 11.12
CA VAL A 46 9.12 0.49 11.17
C VAL A 46 10.57 0.20 11.52
N ALA A 47 11.53 0.86 10.88
CA ALA A 47 12.96 0.69 11.18
C ALA A 47 13.27 1.04 12.64
N ASP A 48 12.82 2.21 13.12
CA ASP A 48 12.98 2.65 14.51
C ASP A 48 12.39 1.65 15.50
N ARG A 49 11.22 1.08 15.18
CA ARG A 49 10.58 0.06 16.01
C ARG A 49 11.41 -1.22 16.04
N VAL A 50 11.93 -1.68 14.92
CA VAL A 50 12.80 -2.87 14.84
C VAL A 50 14.06 -2.66 15.66
N GLU A 51 14.74 -1.52 15.51
CA GLU A 51 15.96 -1.20 16.25
C GLU A 51 15.71 -1.15 17.77
N ARG A 52 14.59 -0.56 18.21
CA ARG A 52 14.20 -0.59 19.64
C ARG A 52 13.98 -2.02 20.15
N GLU A 53 13.39 -2.90 19.36
CA GLU A 53 13.21 -4.30 19.77
C GLU A 53 14.53 -5.07 19.79
N ILE A 54 15.47 -4.80 18.87
CA ILE A 54 16.84 -5.34 18.91
C ILE A 54 17.57 -4.86 20.17
N ALA A 55 17.49 -3.56 20.50
CA ALA A 55 18.08 -3.02 21.72
C ALA A 55 17.49 -3.67 22.99
N ARG A 56 16.17 -3.82 23.07
CA ARG A 56 15.49 -4.54 24.17
C ARG A 56 15.95 -5.99 24.29
N ALA A 57 16.17 -6.67 23.16
CA ALA A 57 16.69 -8.03 23.17
C ALA A 57 18.12 -8.07 23.74
N ALA A 58 18.98 -7.12 23.38
CA ALA A 58 20.34 -7.02 23.91
C ALA A 58 20.37 -6.76 25.42
N ASP A 59 19.49 -5.89 25.92
CA ASP A 59 19.31 -5.63 27.36
C ASP A 59 18.87 -6.91 28.09
N ALA A 60 17.88 -7.63 27.54
CA ALA A 60 17.39 -8.88 28.10
C ALA A 60 18.46 -9.98 28.11
N VAL A 61 19.27 -10.12 27.05
CA VAL A 61 20.42 -11.05 27.03
C VAL A 61 21.43 -10.69 28.13
N SER A 62 21.70 -9.40 28.34
CA SER A 62 22.62 -8.92 29.37
C SER A 62 22.08 -9.20 30.79
N ALA A 63 20.76 -9.14 30.96
CA ALA A 63 20.06 -9.49 32.19
C ALA A 63 19.84 -11.00 32.38
N LEU A 64 20.30 -11.85 31.44
CA LEU A 64 20.04 -13.28 31.40
C LEU A 64 18.53 -13.65 31.36
N ASP A 65 17.70 -12.76 30.81
CA ASP A 65 16.27 -12.98 30.57
C ASP A 65 16.05 -13.59 29.18
N ALA A 66 15.98 -14.92 29.16
CA ALA A 66 15.74 -15.71 27.94
C ALA A 66 14.44 -15.28 27.24
N ASP A 67 13.33 -15.29 27.97
CA ASP A 67 12.00 -15.07 27.40
C ASP A 67 11.84 -13.62 26.90
N GLY A 68 12.41 -12.66 27.62
CA GLY A 68 12.45 -11.26 27.20
C GLY A 68 13.16 -11.07 25.87
N ALA A 69 14.36 -11.67 25.74
CA ALA A 69 15.14 -11.62 24.52
C ALA A 69 14.41 -12.28 23.34
N GLU A 70 13.89 -13.50 23.52
CA GLU A 70 13.21 -14.23 22.45
C GLU A 70 11.95 -13.52 21.95
N ARG A 71 11.13 -12.96 22.86
CA ARG A 71 9.94 -12.18 22.47
C ARG A 71 10.31 -10.92 21.70
N ALA A 72 11.37 -10.21 22.11
CA ALA A 72 11.81 -8.99 21.45
C ALA A 72 12.37 -9.29 20.04
N LEU A 73 13.22 -10.31 19.90
CA LEU A 73 13.76 -10.76 18.61
C LEU A 73 12.66 -11.24 17.66
N ALA A 74 11.69 -12.02 18.16
CA ALA A 74 10.55 -12.47 17.36
C ALA A 74 9.69 -11.30 16.85
N ARG A 75 9.45 -10.27 17.67
CA ARG A 75 8.74 -9.06 17.24
C ARG A 75 9.52 -8.25 16.21
N ALA A 76 10.85 -8.15 16.36
CA ALA A 76 11.71 -7.50 15.39
C ALA A 76 11.69 -8.24 14.04
N GLU A 77 11.85 -9.57 14.05
CA GLU A 77 11.78 -10.40 12.85
C GLU A 77 10.41 -10.30 12.16
N GLN A 78 9.31 -10.40 12.92
CA GLN A 78 7.97 -10.28 12.37
C GLN A 78 7.74 -8.92 11.71
N ALA A 79 8.21 -7.83 12.32
CA ALA A 79 8.10 -6.49 11.75
C ALA A 79 8.90 -6.38 10.43
N LEU A 80 10.11 -6.92 10.36
CA LEU A 80 10.92 -6.95 9.14
C LEU A 80 10.31 -7.82 8.03
N ARG A 81 9.74 -8.98 8.40
CA ARG A 81 9.04 -9.86 7.44
C ARG A 81 7.80 -9.20 6.86
N ALA A 82 7.15 -8.32 7.63
CA ALA A 82 5.98 -7.56 7.19
C ALA A 82 6.33 -6.30 6.37
N ALA A 83 7.59 -5.84 6.41
CA ALA A 83 8.06 -4.64 5.71
C ALA A 83 9.36 -4.92 4.92
N PRO A 84 9.34 -5.82 3.92
CA PRO A 84 10.52 -6.11 3.12
C PRO A 84 11.01 -4.89 2.32
N GLU A 85 10.21 -3.86 2.11
CA GLU A 85 10.54 -2.65 1.35
C GLU A 85 11.58 -1.74 2.03
N LEU A 86 11.96 -2.00 3.29
CA LEU A 86 12.99 -1.20 3.96
C LEU A 86 14.35 -1.37 3.26
N PRO A 87 15.04 -0.28 2.85
CA PRO A 87 16.36 -0.38 2.24
C PRO A 87 17.38 -1.14 3.08
N GLN A 88 17.32 -0.98 4.40
CA GLN A 88 18.19 -1.62 5.38
C GLN A 88 17.62 -2.94 5.95
N ALA A 89 16.53 -3.48 5.39
CA ALA A 89 15.92 -4.74 5.82
C ALA A 89 16.93 -5.91 5.98
N PRO A 90 17.80 -6.21 4.98
CA PRO A 90 18.73 -7.35 5.11
C PRO A 90 19.71 -7.16 6.27
N TRP A 91 20.23 -5.94 6.46
CA TRP A 91 21.12 -5.64 7.57
C TRP A 91 20.42 -5.75 8.93
N LEU A 92 19.21 -5.19 9.06
CA LEU A 92 18.43 -5.32 10.30
C LEU A 92 18.08 -6.78 10.61
N LEU A 93 17.75 -7.59 9.60
CA LEU A 93 17.48 -9.01 9.82
C LEU A 93 18.76 -9.75 10.23
N ALA A 94 19.92 -9.37 9.68
CA ALA A 94 21.21 -9.91 10.12
C ALA A 94 21.47 -9.61 11.61
N GLU A 95 21.20 -8.38 12.07
CA GLU A 95 21.33 -8.01 13.49
C GLU A 95 20.33 -8.78 14.38
N VAL A 96 19.11 -9.04 13.92
CA VAL A 96 18.18 -9.95 14.62
C VAL A 96 18.76 -11.36 14.74
N GLN A 97 19.37 -11.90 13.68
CA GLN A 97 20.01 -13.22 13.71
C GLN A 97 21.25 -13.25 14.64
N ARG A 98 22.01 -12.15 14.75
CA ARG A 98 23.09 -11.99 15.75
C ARG A 98 22.54 -11.97 17.17
N GLY A 99 21.40 -11.31 17.39
CA GLY A 99 20.68 -11.34 18.66
C GLY A 99 20.26 -12.76 19.05
N TRP A 100 19.73 -13.54 18.10
CA TRP A 100 19.42 -14.95 18.30
C TRP A 100 20.68 -15.78 18.62
N ALA A 101 21.78 -15.55 17.92
CA ALA A 101 23.06 -16.19 18.21
C ALA A 101 23.54 -15.91 19.65
N ALA A 102 23.52 -14.65 20.07
CA ALA A 102 23.89 -14.24 21.42
C ALA A 102 22.97 -14.84 22.48
N ARG A 103 21.66 -14.89 22.22
CA ARG A 103 20.66 -15.51 23.09
C ARG A 103 20.99 -16.98 23.37
N TRP A 104 21.25 -17.78 22.34
CA TRP A 104 21.55 -19.21 22.51
C TRP A 104 22.96 -19.49 23.02
N ALA A 105 23.92 -18.59 22.81
CA ALA A 105 25.28 -18.75 23.29
C ALA A 105 25.45 -18.41 24.79
N ARG A 106 24.69 -17.41 25.30
CA ARG A 106 24.96 -16.80 26.62
C ARG A 106 23.94 -17.15 27.70
N VAL A 107 22.66 -17.21 27.34
CA VAL A 107 21.54 -17.33 28.29
C VAL A 107 21.03 -18.78 28.32
N GLU A 108 20.69 -19.29 29.50
CA GLU A 108 20.15 -20.65 29.63
C GLU A 108 18.70 -20.76 29.12
N PRO A 109 18.29 -21.89 28.50
CA PRO A 109 19.14 -23.01 28.10
C PRO A 109 20.05 -22.63 26.92
N ARG A 110 21.34 -22.95 27.03
CA ARG A 110 22.33 -22.73 25.97
C ARG A 110 22.22 -23.78 24.87
N ASP A 111 22.41 -23.35 23.63
CA ASP A 111 22.45 -24.22 22.45
C ASP A 111 23.46 -23.67 21.42
N GLU A 112 24.69 -24.17 21.51
CA GLU A 112 25.77 -23.73 20.62
C GLU A 112 25.50 -24.03 19.14
N ALA A 113 24.77 -25.11 18.85
CA ALA A 113 24.47 -25.46 17.47
C ALA A 113 23.50 -24.44 16.86
N ARG A 114 22.44 -24.09 17.58
CA ARG A 114 21.51 -23.01 17.17
C ARG A 114 22.20 -21.67 17.12
N ALA A 115 23.08 -21.36 18.07
CA ALA A 115 23.85 -20.13 18.06
C ALA A 115 24.72 -20.01 16.79
N ARG A 116 25.41 -21.09 16.39
CA ARG A 116 26.20 -21.12 15.16
C ARG A 116 25.35 -20.96 13.91
N LEU A 117 24.20 -21.64 13.83
CA LEU A 117 23.28 -21.52 12.69
C LEU A 117 22.74 -20.09 12.55
N ALA A 118 22.38 -19.44 13.66
CA ALA A 118 21.93 -18.05 13.66
C ALA A 118 23.04 -17.10 13.20
N TRP A 119 24.27 -17.31 13.66
CA TRP A 119 25.42 -16.52 13.19
C TRP A 119 25.67 -16.69 11.69
N GLN A 120 25.59 -17.92 11.18
CA GLN A 120 25.72 -18.18 9.75
C GLN A 120 24.59 -17.53 8.94
N ALA A 121 23.36 -17.52 9.47
CA ALA A 121 22.23 -16.82 8.85
C ALA A 121 22.46 -15.29 8.82
N ALA A 122 23.03 -14.70 9.88
CA ALA A 122 23.40 -13.28 9.88
C ALA A 122 24.47 -12.99 8.81
N HIS A 123 25.51 -13.81 8.75
CA HIS A 123 26.60 -13.67 7.79
C HIS A 123 26.11 -13.79 6.33
N ALA A 124 25.13 -14.65 6.07
CA ALA A 124 24.52 -14.81 4.76
C ALA A 124 23.81 -13.53 4.27
N LEU A 125 23.30 -12.71 5.19
CA LEU A 125 22.54 -11.49 4.91
C LEU A 125 23.42 -10.22 4.83
N ASP A 126 24.47 -10.11 5.62
CA ASP A 126 25.31 -8.90 5.69
C ASP A 126 26.68 -9.01 5.03
N GLY A 127 26.97 -10.17 4.42
CA GLY A 127 28.26 -10.44 3.77
C GLY A 127 29.42 -10.67 4.74
N GLY A 128 29.13 -10.89 6.03
CA GLY A 128 30.14 -11.20 7.04
C GLY A 128 30.70 -9.98 7.74
N ARG A 129 29.84 -9.10 8.25
CA ARG A 129 30.26 -8.00 9.14
C ARG A 129 31.17 -8.55 10.25
N VAL A 130 32.25 -7.81 10.53
CA VAL A 130 33.19 -8.12 11.62
C VAL A 130 32.43 -8.22 12.94
N ALA A 131 32.72 -9.28 13.70
CA ALA A 131 32.11 -9.52 15.00
C ALA A 131 32.35 -8.35 15.96
N GLY A 132 31.29 -7.96 16.68
CA GLY A 132 31.38 -6.98 17.76
C GLY A 132 32.05 -7.55 19.03
N VAL A 133 32.26 -6.69 20.03
CA VAL A 133 32.83 -7.10 21.32
C VAL A 133 31.93 -8.15 21.98
N GLY A 134 32.52 -9.29 22.33
CA GLY A 134 31.84 -10.42 22.96
C GLY A 134 31.05 -11.31 22.00
N GLU A 135 30.90 -10.93 20.72
CA GLU A 135 30.31 -11.82 19.72
C GLU A 135 31.29 -12.94 19.36
N THR A 136 30.79 -14.17 19.20
CA THR A 136 31.61 -15.31 18.77
C THR A 136 31.50 -15.46 17.26
N GLN A 137 32.59 -15.14 16.56
CA GLN A 137 32.65 -15.34 15.12
C GLN A 137 32.69 -16.83 14.79
N THR A 138 31.79 -17.28 13.92
CA THR A 138 31.86 -18.62 13.33
C THR A 138 32.46 -18.55 11.94
N ALA A 139 32.87 -19.70 11.40
CA ALA A 139 33.25 -19.81 10.00
C ALA A 139 32.11 -19.30 9.09
N ALA A 140 32.49 -18.60 8.03
CA ALA A 140 31.57 -18.13 7.01
C ALA A 140 30.83 -19.33 6.37
N PRO A 141 29.53 -19.20 6.09
CA PRO A 141 28.81 -20.22 5.36
C PRO A 141 29.39 -20.39 3.95
N VAL A 142 29.37 -21.62 3.43
CA VAL A 142 29.80 -21.88 2.07
C VAL A 142 28.74 -21.37 1.11
N GLU A 143 29.14 -20.49 0.18
CA GLU A 143 28.25 -19.99 -0.84
C GLU A 143 28.19 -20.92 -2.05
N HIS A 144 26.98 -21.07 -2.61
CA HIS A 144 26.70 -21.90 -3.78
C HIS A 144 26.21 -21.05 -4.95
N PRO A 145 26.40 -21.51 -6.20
CA PRO A 145 25.83 -20.85 -7.36
C PRO A 145 24.30 -20.70 -7.23
N LEU A 146 23.81 -19.48 -7.44
CA LEU A 146 22.40 -19.11 -7.42
C LEU A 146 22.02 -18.46 -8.75
N THR A 147 20.95 -18.95 -9.35
CA THR A 147 20.29 -18.33 -10.50
C THR A 147 18.97 -17.71 -10.07
N LEU A 148 18.90 -16.38 -10.14
CA LEU A 148 17.66 -15.62 -9.96
C LEU A 148 17.05 -15.34 -11.33
N SER A 149 15.76 -15.64 -11.50
CA SER A 149 15.04 -15.34 -12.74
C SER A 149 13.87 -14.41 -12.44
N LEU A 150 13.80 -13.29 -13.14
CA LEU A 150 12.79 -12.26 -12.94
C LEU A 150 11.98 -12.06 -14.24
N GLY A 151 10.70 -12.38 -14.18
CA GLY A 151 9.74 -12.06 -15.24
C GLY A 151 9.16 -10.66 -15.08
N GLY A 152 8.75 -10.05 -16.19
CA GLY A 152 8.08 -8.74 -16.21
C GLY A 152 8.99 -7.52 -15.99
N ALA A 153 10.27 -7.72 -15.67
CA ALA A 153 11.20 -6.61 -15.42
C ALA A 153 11.62 -5.87 -16.71
N PRO A 154 11.51 -4.52 -16.76
CA PRO A 154 12.14 -3.74 -17.81
C PRO A 154 13.68 -3.83 -17.71
N ALA A 155 14.38 -3.50 -18.79
CA ALA A 155 15.86 -3.51 -18.80
C ALA A 155 16.49 -2.51 -17.83
N SER A 156 15.77 -1.47 -17.44
CA SER A 156 16.21 -0.45 -16.49
C SER A 156 16.04 -0.85 -15.02
N ALA A 157 15.50 -2.05 -14.73
CA ALA A 157 15.29 -2.50 -13.36
C ALA A 157 16.63 -2.79 -12.67
N ILE A 158 16.79 -2.29 -11.45
CA ILE A 158 17.93 -2.63 -10.60
C ILE A 158 17.48 -3.73 -9.65
N VAL A 159 18.09 -4.91 -9.79
CA VAL A 159 17.82 -6.06 -8.90
C VAL A 159 18.93 -6.14 -7.87
N ARG A 160 18.55 -6.25 -6.59
CA ARG A 160 19.47 -6.40 -5.47
C ARG A 160 19.21 -7.71 -4.73
N LEU A 161 20.27 -8.38 -4.32
CA LEU A 161 20.25 -9.48 -3.36
C LEU A 161 21.00 -9.00 -2.12
N ASP A 162 20.31 -8.97 -0.98
CA ASP A 162 20.85 -8.51 0.30
C ASP A 162 21.52 -7.12 0.21
N GLY A 163 20.90 -6.21 -0.55
CA GLY A 163 21.40 -4.87 -0.82
C GLY A 163 22.45 -4.77 -1.93
N VAL A 164 23.06 -5.88 -2.36
CA VAL A 164 24.07 -5.92 -3.43
C VAL A 164 23.40 -5.94 -4.80
N ALA A 165 23.72 -4.97 -5.65
CA ALA A 165 23.18 -4.89 -7.01
C ALA A 165 23.74 -6.02 -7.91
N LEU A 166 22.84 -6.71 -8.60
CA LEU A 166 23.16 -7.82 -9.49
C LEU A 166 23.26 -7.35 -10.95
N GLN A 167 24.17 -7.96 -11.69
CA GLN A 167 24.29 -7.75 -13.13
C GLN A 167 23.48 -8.82 -13.89
N PRO A 168 22.72 -8.43 -14.93
CA PRO A 168 21.98 -9.40 -15.74
C PRO A 168 22.96 -10.30 -16.50
N SER A 169 22.76 -11.61 -16.38
CA SER A 169 23.53 -12.65 -17.06
C SER A 169 22.92 -13.11 -18.38
N GLY A 170 21.63 -12.86 -18.58
CA GLY A 170 20.92 -13.23 -19.81
C GLY A 170 19.46 -12.78 -19.82
N ARG A 171 18.84 -12.88 -21.00
CA ARG A 171 17.40 -12.62 -21.19
C ARG A 171 16.84 -13.63 -22.17
N SER A 172 15.77 -14.32 -21.77
CA SER A 172 15.07 -15.30 -22.60
C SER A 172 13.60 -15.41 -22.19
N GLY A 173 12.69 -15.53 -23.16
CA GLY A 173 11.26 -15.74 -22.90
C GLY A 173 10.60 -14.66 -22.03
N GLY A 174 11.01 -13.39 -22.16
CA GLY A 174 10.50 -12.30 -21.32
C GLY A 174 11.03 -12.29 -19.88
N ARG A 175 11.98 -13.16 -19.54
CA ARG A 175 12.64 -13.23 -18.24
C ARG A 175 14.06 -12.72 -18.33
N THR A 176 14.49 -11.98 -17.32
CA THR A 176 15.89 -11.60 -17.13
C THR A 176 16.50 -12.52 -16.07
N THR A 177 17.67 -13.09 -16.34
CA THR A 177 18.37 -14.00 -15.43
C THR A 177 19.60 -13.33 -14.82
N PHE A 178 19.84 -13.59 -13.54
CA PHE A 178 20.99 -13.11 -12.78
C PHE A 178 21.72 -14.32 -12.21
N SER A 179 23.05 -14.32 -12.32
CA SER A 179 23.90 -15.37 -11.77
C SER A 179 24.74 -14.77 -10.65
N THR A 180 24.66 -15.36 -9.47
CA THR A 180 25.41 -14.91 -8.28
C THR A 180 25.76 -16.12 -7.42
N ARG A 181 26.34 -15.88 -6.24
CA ARG A 181 26.54 -16.87 -5.20
C ARG A 181 25.81 -16.43 -3.95
N ALA A 182 25.27 -17.38 -3.21
CA ALA A 182 24.60 -17.14 -1.94
C ALA A 182 24.77 -18.36 -1.04
N ALA A 183 24.84 -18.14 0.27
CA ALA A 183 24.74 -19.20 1.24
C ALA A 183 23.31 -19.78 1.27
N PRO A 184 23.10 -20.99 1.80
CA PRO A 184 21.75 -21.47 2.12
C PRO A 184 21.10 -20.61 3.22
N GLY A 185 19.81 -20.31 3.08
CA GLY A 185 19.07 -19.54 4.09
C GLY A 185 18.06 -18.56 3.53
N THR A 186 17.57 -17.67 4.38
CA THR A 186 16.69 -16.56 3.98
C THR A 186 17.55 -15.42 3.44
N HIS A 187 17.16 -14.88 2.29
CA HIS A 187 17.78 -13.73 1.63
C HIS A 187 16.73 -12.69 1.26
N HIS A 188 17.16 -11.44 1.14
CA HIS A 188 16.33 -10.34 0.69
C HIS A 188 16.53 -10.09 -0.79
N VAL A 189 15.45 -10.06 -1.57
CA VAL A 189 15.48 -9.62 -2.96
C VAL A 189 14.67 -8.35 -3.08
N ALA A 190 15.28 -7.33 -3.67
CA ALA A 190 14.61 -6.08 -3.99
C ALA A 190 14.76 -5.76 -5.48
N VAL A 191 13.70 -5.24 -6.07
CA VAL A 191 13.67 -4.74 -7.44
C VAL A 191 13.25 -3.29 -7.43
N GLU A 192 14.12 -2.44 -7.94
CA GLU A 192 13.94 -1.00 -7.99
C GLU A 192 13.68 -0.56 -9.44
N LEU A 193 12.63 0.25 -9.62
CA LEU A 193 12.27 0.91 -10.86
C LEU A 193 12.27 2.42 -10.62
N ARG A 194 13.16 3.15 -11.30
CA ARG A 194 13.22 4.63 -11.24
C ARG A 194 13.36 5.20 -9.82
N GLY A 195 14.11 4.54 -8.93
CA GLY A 195 14.26 4.98 -7.54
C GLY A 195 13.25 4.41 -6.55
N LEU A 196 12.24 3.67 -7.00
CA LEU A 196 11.16 3.11 -6.17
C LEU A 196 11.19 1.58 -6.16
N TYR A 197 10.87 0.96 -5.03
CA TYR A 197 10.75 -0.50 -4.96
C TYR A 197 9.48 -0.97 -5.67
N ALA A 198 9.66 -1.69 -6.78
CA ALA A 198 8.58 -2.38 -7.48
C ALA A 198 8.30 -3.77 -6.89
N LEU A 199 9.29 -4.36 -6.23
CA LEU A 199 9.18 -5.60 -5.48
C LEU A 199 10.20 -5.59 -4.34
N ALA A 200 9.81 -6.07 -3.17
CA ALA A 200 10.73 -6.47 -2.13
C ALA A 200 10.19 -7.73 -1.46
N ALA A 201 11.03 -8.75 -1.31
CA ALA A 201 10.60 -10.05 -0.81
C ALA A 201 11.73 -10.79 -0.10
N TRP A 202 11.35 -11.64 0.85
CA TRP A 202 12.22 -12.64 1.46
C TRP A 202 12.14 -13.94 0.65
N VAL A 203 13.27 -14.42 0.16
CA VAL A 203 13.39 -15.69 -0.56
C VAL A 203 14.22 -16.68 0.25
N ASN A 204 13.97 -17.98 0.08
CA ASN A 204 14.80 -19.00 0.71
C ASN A 204 15.67 -19.69 -0.35
N VAL A 205 16.98 -19.64 -0.14
CA VAL A 205 17.97 -20.38 -0.92
C VAL A 205 18.14 -21.75 -0.24
N PRO A 206 17.78 -22.86 -0.93
CA PRO A 206 17.88 -24.18 -0.34
C PRO A 206 19.35 -24.59 -0.15
N ALA A 207 19.62 -25.38 0.89
CA ALA A 207 20.90 -26.05 1.01
C ALA A 207 21.09 -27.05 -0.14
N PRO A 208 22.30 -27.20 -0.69
CA PRO A 208 22.55 -28.22 -1.70
C PRO A 208 22.24 -29.61 -1.12
N ALA A 209 21.58 -30.44 -1.92
CA ALA A 209 21.27 -31.80 -1.50
C ALA A 209 22.56 -32.56 -1.17
N ALA A 210 22.69 -33.06 0.06
CA ALA A 210 23.88 -33.74 0.58
C ALA A 210 24.24 -35.05 -0.15
N SER A 211 23.41 -35.49 -1.10
CA SER A 211 23.45 -36.85 -1.67
C SER A 211 23.69 -36.91 -3.17
N ALA A 212 24.01 -35.79 -3.84
CA ALA A 212 24.32 -35.84 -5.26
C ALA A 212 25.80 -36.25 -5.47
N PRO A 213 26.11 -37.39 -6.12
CA PRO A 213 27.48 -37.81 -6.43
C PRO A 213 28.16 -36.94 -7.51
N SER A 214 27.57 -35.79 -7.86
CA SER A 214 28.14 -34.87 -8.82
C SER A 214 29.18 -33.97 -8.13
N PRO A 215 30.39 -33.81 -8.68
CA PRO A 215 31.40 -32.90 -8.14
C PRO A 215 30.98 -31.42 -8.24
N THR A 216 29.92 -31.11 -8.98
CA THR A 216 29.35 -29.77 -9.10
C THR A 216 27.90 -29.81 -8.63
N PRO A 217 27.56 -29.20 -7.47
CA PRO A 217 26.18 -29.12 -7.03
C PRO A 217 25.37 -28.30 -8.05
N PRO A 218 24.12 -28.69 -8.34
CA PRO A 218 23.27 -27.90 -9.22
C PRO A 218 23.08 -26.50 -8.62
N ALA A 219 23.06 -25.48 -9.48
CA ALA A 219 22.77 -24.12 -9.05
C ALA A 219 21.36 -24.07 -8.43
N ALA A 220 21.24 -23.42 -7.27
CA ALA A 220 19.93 -23.11 -6.72
C ALA A 220 19.21 -22.17 -7.68
N SER A 221 17.90 -22.34 -7.85
CA SER A 221 17.09 -21.47 -8.70
C SER A 221 15.97 -20.83 -7.91
N VAL A 222 15.82 -19.52 -8.08
CA VAL A 222 14.72 -18.73 -7.51
C VAL A 222 14.05 -17.97 -8.65
N SER A 223 12.73 -18.14 -8.77
CA SER A 223 11.93 -17.47 -9.78
C SER A 223 11.00 -16.46 -9.13
N LEU A 224 11.08 -15.23 -9.61
CA LEU A 224 10.25 -14.12 -9.21
C LEU A 224 9.49 -13.63 -10.44
N GLU A 225 8.24 -13.25 -10.23
CA GLU A 225 7.51 -12.40 -11.15
C GLU A 225 7.45 -11.04 -10.51
N LEU A 226 7.89 -9.98 -11.21
CA LEU A 226 7.17 -8.74 -11.04
C LEU A 226 5.80 -9.06 -11.59
N GLY A 227 4.83 -9.31 -10.68
CA GLY A 227 3.44 -9.44 -11.10
C GLY A 227 3.17 -8.32 -12.09
N GLU A 228 2.41 -8.58 -13.16
CA GLU A 228 1.97 -7.49 -14.03
C GLU A 228 1.46 -6.42 -13.09
N ALA A 229 2.22 -5.32 -12.94
CA ALA A 229 1.82 -4.22 -12.10
C ALA A 229 0.71 -3.51 -12.88
N ALA A 230 -0.39 -4.22 -13.10
CA ALA A 230 -1.68 -3.71 -13.47
C ALA A 230 -2.32 -3.05 -12.24
N SER A 231 -1.51 -2.56 -11.28
CA SER A 231 -1.93 -1.45 -10.46
C SER A 231 -2.09 -0.28 -11.43
N CYS A 232 -3.35 -0.02 -11.77
CA CYS A 232 -3.74 1.26 -12.34
C CYS A 232 -3.66 2.32 -11.23
N ASP A 233 -2.49 2.49 -10.65
CA ASP A 233 -2.22 3.48 -9.62
C ASP A 233 -2.16 4.87 -10.25
N ALA A 234 -2.37 5.91 -9.44
CA ALA A 234 -2.35 7.28 -9.92
C ALA A 234 -0.97 7.66 -10.50
N GLU A 235 0.10 7.07 -9.98
CA GLU A 235 1.48 7.39 -10.34
C GLU A 235 1.86 6.91 -11.74
N SER A 236 1.43 5.71 -12.14
CA SER A 236 1.60 5.19 -13.51
C SER A 236 0.88 6.05 -14.56
N LEU A 237 -0.14 6.81 -14.15
CA LEU A 237 -0.91 7.72 -15.00
C LEU A 237 -0.54 9.21 -14.78
N ALA A 238 0.32 9.55 -13.81
CA ALA A 238 0.60 10.93 -13.40
C ALA A 238 1.29 11.77 -14.50
N GLY A 239 1.97 11.11 -15.45
CA GLY A 239 2.57 11.79 -16.61
C GLY A 239 1.63 11.93 -17.82
N ALA A 240 0.38 11.47 -17.74
CA ALA A 240 -0.55 11.59 -18.85
C ALA A 240 -0.93 13.07 -19.06
N THR A 241 -0.91 13.53 -20.31
CA THR A 241 -1.26 14.91 -20.66
C THR A 241 -2.18 14.93 -21.86
N ALA A 242 -3.05 15.95 -21.96
CA ALA A 242 -3.92 16.12 -23.10
C ALA A 242 -3.46 17.32 -23.95
N HIS A 243 -3.22 17.09 -25.23
CA HIS A 243 -2.81 18.12 -26.19
C HIS A 243 -3.48 17.86 -27.54
N ASP A 244 -4.05 18.90 -28.16
CA ASP A 244 -4.64 18.87 -29.50
C ASP A 244 -5.70 17.77 -29.70
N GLY A 245 -6.56 17.57 -28.70
CA GLY A 245 -7.62 16.56 -28.76
C GLY A 245 -7.13 15.11 -28.67
N ARG A 246 -5.86 14.90 -28.27
CA ARG A 246 -5.26 13.60 -28.00
C ARG A 246 -4.72 13.54 -26.58
N VAL A 247 -4.63 12.33 -26.04
CA VAL A 247 -4.02 12.06 -24.75
C VAL A 247 -2.67 11.40 -25.01
N GLN A 248 -1.60 12.03 -24.55
CA GLN A 248 -0.25 11.50 -24.54
C GLN A 248 -0.06 10.73 -23.23
N VAL A 249 0.27 9.45 -23.35
CA VAL A 249 0.49 8.56 -22.21
C VAL A 249 1.99 8.46 -21.96
N PRO A 250 2.46 8.57 -20.71
CA PRO A 250 3.87 8.38 -20.40
C PRO A 250 4.30 6.94 -20.72
N ALA A 251 5.53 6.79 -21.20
CA ALA A 251 6.09 5.48 -21.45
C ALA A 251 6.11 4.64 -20.16
N GLY A 252 5.42 3.50 -20.19
CA GLY A 252 5.33 2.57 -19.06
C GLY A 252 4.01 2.60 -18.28
N ALA A 253 2.95 3.24 -18.77
CA ALA A 253 1.60 3.05 -18.22
C ALA A 253 1.18 1.58 -18.40
N SER A 254 1.15 0.85 -17.28
CA SER A 254 0.87 -0.60 -17.23
C SER A 254 -0.61 -0.92 -17.06
N CYS A 255 -1.46 0.08 -16.82
CA CYS A 255 -2.89 -0.11 -16.65
C CYS A 255 -3.53 -0.68 -17.93
N PRO A 256 -4.09 -1.90 -17.91
CA PRO A 256 -4.56 -2.56 -19.13
C PRO A 256 -5.64 -1.75 -19.85
N ARG A 257 -6.56 -1.13 -19.10
CA ARG A 257 -7.64 -0.29 -19.64
C ARG A 257 -7.98 0.83 -18.65
N TRP A 258 -7.95 2.07 -19.13
CA TRP A 258 -8.27 3.25 -18.33
C TRP A 258 -8.96 4.33 -19.19
N VAL A 259 -9.57 5.31 -18.52
CA VAL A 259 -10.21 6.45 -19.18
C VAL A 259 -9.41 7.70 -18.84
N ALA A 260 -9.04 8.48 -19.85
CA ALA A 260 -8.56 9.84 -19.68
C ALA A 260 -9.73 10.82 -19.81
N VAL A 261 -9.87 11.69 -18.81
CA VAL A 261 -10.93 12.70 -18.77
C VAL A 261 -10.31 14.08 -18.67
N VAL A 262 -10.70 14.95 -19.60
CA VAL A 262 -10.17 16.32 -19.71
C VAL A 262 -11.34 17.30 -19.67
N PRO A 263 -11.33 18.31 -18.79
CA PRO A 263 -12.36 19.35 -18.82
C PRO A 263 -12.25 20.19 -20.11
N LEU A 264 -13.36 20.40 -20.80
CA LEU A 264 -13.41 21.28 -21.98
C LEU A 264 -13.80 22.71 -21.59
N GLU A 265 -13.52 23.69 -22.45
CA GLU A 265 -13.86 25.11 -22.23
C GLU A 265 -15.36 25.35 -22.02
N ARG A 266 -16.20 24.49 -22.61
CA ARG A 266 -17.65 24.57 -22.47
C ARG A 266 -18.10 24.09 -21.07
N PRO A 267 -18.90 24.88 -20.34
CA PRO A 267 -19.45 24.46 -19.05
C PRO A 267 -20.23 23.13 -19.16
N GLY A 268 -19.94 22.17 -18.28
CA GLY A 268 -20.59 20.85 -18.27
C GLY A 268 -20.18 19.91 -19.42
N ALA A 269 -19.14 20.27 -20.18
CA ALA A 269 -18.54 19.40 -21.20
C ALA A 269 -17.21 18.81 -20.73
N ILE A 270 -16.99 17.53 -21.04
CA ILE A 270 -15.73 16.83 -20.83
C ILE A 270 -15.30 16.16 -22.12
N GLY A 271 -14.00 16.04 -22.33
CA GLY A 271 -13.41 15.18 -23.35
C GLY A 271 -13.03 13.85 -22.71
N VAL A 272 -13.41 12.75 -23.33
CA VAL A 272 -13.18 11.40 -22.82
C VAL A 272 -12.45 10.58 -23.87
N ALA A 273 -11.28 10.05 -23.52
CA ALA A 273 -10.56 9.08 -24.34
C ALA A 273 -10.48 7.73 -23.60
N GLN A 274 -10.78 6.65 -24.32
CA GLN A 274 -10.50 5.29 -23.82
C GLN A 274 -9.07 4.95 -24.15
N CYS A 275 -8.35 4.46 -23.15
CA CYS A 275 -6.95 4.09 -23.26
C CYS A 275 -6.75 2.63 -22.93
N GLU A 276 -5.88 1.98 -23.68
CA GLU A 276 -5.42 0.61 -23.45
C GLU A 276 -3.90 0.65 -23.34
N ARG A 277 -3.37 0.34 -22.15
CA ARG A 277 -1.95 0.48 -21.81
C ARG A 277 -1.44 1.90 -22.08
N ASP A 278 -0.53 2.05 -23.04
CA ASP A 278 0.15 3.29 -23.44
C ASP A 278 -0.48 3.99 -24.66
N ALA A 279 -1.61 3.49 -25.17
CA ALA A 279 -2.32 4.07 -26.31
C ALA A 279 -3.71 4.56 -25.93
N CYS A 280 -4.08 5.75 -26.40
CA CYS A 280 -5.42 6.32 -26.22
C CYS A 280 -6.11 6.53 -27.58
N GLY A 281 -7.41 6.28 -27.60
CA GLY A 281 -8.28 6.74 -28.68
C GLY A 281 -8.42 8.27 -28.72
N PRO A 282 -9.17 8.80 -29.71
CA PRO A 282 -9.43 10.23 -29.79
C PRO A 282 -10.23 10.72 -28.57
N LEU A 283 -10.01 11.98 -28.18
CA LEU A 283 -10.78 12.63 -27.13
C LEU A 283 -12.19 12.96 -27.66
N LEU A 284 -13.20 12.22 -27.19
CA LEU A 284 -14.59 12.42 -27.60
C LEU A 284 -15.29 13.35 -26.63
N GLU A 285 -15.94 14.38 -27.15
CA GLU A 285 -16.72 15.30 -26.32
C GLU A 285 -18.00 14.62 -25.79
N TRP A 286 -18.17 14.70 -24.47
CA TRP A 286 -19.40 14.37 -23.77
C TRP A 286 -19.97 15.62 -23.09
N ARG A 287 -21.28 15.80 -23.19
CA ARG A 287 -21.98 16.91 -22.54
C ARG A 287 -23.12 16.37 -21.71
N VAL A 288 -23.24 16.88 -20.49
CA VAL A 288 -24.50 16.80 -19.74
C VAL A 288 -25.55 17.48 -20.61
N ARG A 289 -26.58 16.76 -21.02
CA ARG A 289 -27.75 17.44 -21.56
C ARG A 289 -28.26 18.30 -20.41
N SER A 290 -28.11 19.62 -20.51
CA SER A 290 -28.90 20.49 -19.66
C SER A 290 -30.31 20.01 -19.92
N SER A 291 -30.95 19.47 -18.89
CA SER A 291 -32.39 19.33 -18.89
C SER A 291 -32.84 20.75 -19.13
N SER A 292 -33.12 21.08 -20.41
CA SER A 292 -33.69 22.34 -20.82
C SER A 292 -34.80 22.51 -19.83
N THR A 293 -34.70 23.53 -18.97
CA THR A 293 -35.71 23.84 -17.97
C THR A 293 -37.00 23.74 -18.74
N ALA A 294 -37.75 22.65 -18.57
CA ALA A 294 -38.99 22.46 -19.26
C ALA A 294 -39.75 23.69 -18.79
N ALA A 295 -39.97 24.64 -19.70
CA ALA A 295 -40.51 25.93 -19.34
C ALA A 295 -41.70 25.61 -18.46
N LEU A 296 -41.60 25.99 -17.17
CA LEU A 296 -42.69 25.73 -16.24
C LEU A 296 -43.94 26.20 -16.97
N PRO A 297 -44.99 25.37 -17.10
CA PRO A 297 -46.18 25.76 -17.83
C PRO A 297 -46.57 27.15 -17.32
N PRO A 298 -46.88 28.10 -18.23
CA PRO A 298 -47.15 29.47 -17.82
C PRO A 298 -48.16 29.43 -16.68
N PRO A 299 -47.96 30.23 -15.61
CA PRO A 299 -48.87 30.23 -14.48
C PRO A 299 -50.29 30.39 -15.02
N PRO A 300 -51.24 29.55 -14.57
CA PRO A 300 -52.61 29.62 -15.05
C PRO A 300 -53.11 31.07 -14.86
N PRO A 301 -53.86 31.63 -15.82
CA PRO A 301 -54.35 33.00 -15.73
C PRO A 301 -55.08 33.20 -14.40
N HIS A 302 -54.73 34.29 -13.70
CA HIS A 302 -55.34 34.66 -12.43
C HIS A 302 -56.86 34.76 -12.56
N GLY A 303 -57.57 33.71 -12.20
CA GLY A 303 -59.00 33.60 -12.42
C GLY A 303 -59.61 32.47 -11.62
N LYS A 304 -59.90 32.76 -10.35
CA LYS A 304 -60.59 31.95 -9.33
C LYS A 304 -59.74 30.83 -8.72
N TRP A 305 -59.46 31.00 -7.43
CA TRP A 305 -58.85 29.98 -6.58
C TRP A 305 -59.70 28.71 -6.62
N PRO A 306 -59.07 27.52 -6.71
CA PRO A 306 -59.80 26.26 -6.56
C PRO A 306 -60.46 26.21 -5.18
N ALA A 307 -61.69 25.73 -5.09
CA ALA A 307 -62.43 25.62 -3.83
C ALA A 307 -61.66 24.86 -2.75
N TRP A 308 -60.79 23.91 -3.12
CA TRP A 308 -59.95 23.16 -2.17
C TRP A 308 -58.93 24.02 -1.42
N ALA A 309 -58.46 25.13 -2.02
CA ALA A 309 -57.52 26.05 -1.39
C ALA A 309 -58.18 26.97 -0.35
N THR A 310 -59.53 27.07 -0.35
CA THR A 310 -60.28 27.77 0.70
C THR A 310 -60.44 26.91 1.96
N TRP A 311 -60.54 25.59 1.81
CA TRP A 311 -60.68 24.66 2.95
C TRP A 311 -59.38 24.46 3.74
N THR A 312 -58.21 24.55 3.09
CA THR A 312 -56.91 24.41 3.78
C THR A 312 -56.58 25.60 4.69
N LEU A 313 -57.00 26.83 4.35
CA LEU A 313 -56.79 28.01 5.21
C LEU A 313 -57.61 27.96 6.51
N VAL A 314 -58.82 27.39 6.47
CA VAL A 314 -59.64 27.20 7.68
C VAL A 314 -59.06 26.11 8.58
N GLY A 315 -58.53 25.02 8.00
CA GLY A 315 -57.91 23.93 8.76
C GLY A 315 -56.62 24.32 9.50
N VAL A 316 -55.76 25.13 8.89
CA VAL A 316 -54.51 25.61 9.51
C VAL A 316 -54.78 26.55 10.70
N GLY A 317 -55.86 27.33 10.64
CA GLY A 317 -56.25 28.23 11.74
C GLY A 317 -56.64 27.49 13.03
N VAL A 318 -57.29 26.33 12.92
CA VAL A 318 -57.73 25.55 14.10
C VAL A 318 -56.55 24.80 14.74
N ALA A 319 -55.61 24.28 13.96
CA ALA A 319 -54.43 23.59 14.48
C ALA A 319 -53.46 24.53 15.20
N ALA A 320 -53.28 25.76 14.71
CA ALA A 320 -52.43 26.75 15.36
C ALA A 320 -52.97 27.19 16.73
N ALA A 321 -54.30 27.33 16.88
CA ALA A 321 -54.93 27.69 18.14
C ALA A 321 -54.86 26.58 19.21
N ALA A 322 -54.93 25.31 18.80
CA ALA A 322 -54.76 24.19 19.72
C ALA A 322 -53.32 24.06 20.25
N THR A 323 -52.33 24.41 19.42
CA THR A 323 -50.91 24.27 19.78
C THR A 323 -50.46 25.32 20.81
N THR A 324 -51.00 26.55 20.74
CA THR A 324 -50.72 27.59 21.75
C THR A 324 -51.34 27.29 23.11
N ALA A 325 -52.52 26.66 23.16
CA ALA A 325 -53.17 26.28 24.43
C ALA A 325 -52.37 25.22 25.22
N VAL A 326 -51.73 24.25 24.52
CA VAL A 326 -50.91 23.23 25.17
C VAL A 326 -49.63 23.82 25.77
N ILE A 327 -48.98 24.75 25.07
CA ILE A 327 -47.76 25.42 25.55
C ILE A 327 -48.06 26.33 26.75
N ALA A 328 -49.21 27.04 26.75
CA ALA A 328 -49.61 27.90 27.86
C ALA A 328 -49.99 27.13 29.14
N SER A 329 -50.36 25.85 29.03
CA SER A 329 -50.80 25.03 30.18
C SER A 329 -49.65 24.48 31.07
N GLY A 330 -48.39 24.72 30.72
CA GLY A 330 -47.25 24.36 31.57
C GLY A 330 -47.01 22.85 31.73
N ALA A 331 -47.59 22.01 30.87
CA ALA A 331 -47.47 20.55 30.94
C ALA A 331 -46.07 19.99 30.59
N LEU A 332 -45.16 20.85 30.10
CA LEU A 332 -43.77 20.50 29.77
C LEU A 332 -42.81 21.23 30.72
N GLY A 333 -42.88 20.92 32.01
CA GLY A 333 -41.85 21.33 32.97
C GLY A 333 -40.59 20.48 32.80
N GLU A 334 -39.47 21.11 32.46
CA GLU A 334 -38.15 20.49 32.41
C GLU A 334 -37.78 19.95 33.80
N ARG A 335 -37.55 18.63 33.91
CA ARG A 335 -36.92 18.06 35.10
C ARG A 335 -35.41 18.34 35.03
N PRO A 336 -34.80 18.94 36.06
CA PRO A 336 -33.36 19.16 36.08
C PRO A 336 -32.65 17.80 36.17
N VAL A 337 -31.86 17.47 35.13
CA VAL A 337 -31.01 16.28 35.13
C VAL A 337 -29.67 16.68 35.74
N GLU A 338 -29.48 16.29 37.01
CA GLU A 338 -28.24 16.50 37.75
C GLU A 338 -27.12 15.64 37.13
N GLN A 339 -26.16 16.27 36.45
CA GLN A 339 -25.01 15.56 35.89
C GLN A 339 -24.00 15.24 36.98
N ARG A 340 -23.92 13.96 37.36
CA ARG A 340 -22.90 13.42 38.27
C ARG A 340 -21.61 13.15 37.51
N PHE A 341 -20.57 13.93 37.75
CA PHE A 341 -19.22 13.64 37.29
C PHE A 341 -18.54 12.66 38.27
N ILE A 342 -18.09 11.51 37.77
CA ILE A 342 -17.24 10.58 38.53
C ILE A 342 -15.82 10.72 37.98
N ALA A 343 -14.94 11.37 38.76
CA ALA A 343 -13.50 11.35 38.56
C ALA A 343 -12.90 10.21 39.40
N GLY A 344 -12.45 9.15 38.74
CA GLY A 344 -11.73 8.04 39.38
C GLY A 344 -10.23 8.31 39.41
N GLY A 345 -9.69 8.53 40.60
CA GLY A 345 -8.27 8.73 40.86
C GLY A 345 -7.46 7.45 40.95
N SER A 346 -6.15 7.67 40.81
CA SER A 346 -4.96 6.82 40.93
C SER A 346 -4.97 5.73 42.01
N ARG A 347 -4.23 4.64 41.73
CA ARG A 347 -3.35 4.03 42.72
C ARG A 347 -1.92 3.93 42.20
N VAL A 348 -1.02 4.46 43.04
CA VAL A 348 0.41 4.17 43.10
C VAL A 348 0.55 3.10 44.17
N GLU A 349 1.24 2.01 43.84
CA GLU A 349 2.01 1.17 44.77
C GLU A 349 3.35 0.88 44.12
#